data_AF-A0A2E2IKV2-F1
#
_entry.id   AF-A0A2E2IKV2-F1
#
_cell.length_a   1.000
_cell.length_b   1.000
_cell.length_c   1.000
_cell.angle_alpha   90.00
_cell.angle_beta   90.00
_cell.angle_gamma   90.00
#
_symmetry.space_group_name_H-M   'P 1'
#
loop_
_entity.id
_entity.type
_entity.pdbx_description
1 polymer ?
#
loop_
_entity_poly.entity_id
_entity_poly.type
_entity_poly.pdbx_seq_one_letter_code
_entity_poly.pdbx_strand_id
1 'polypeptide(L)'
;MDKLDQLFASVAVIAEFHPKLKAIRFWQDGITQQYHSAVIFYERTLEPREELEADIANIATQLASAALPDYHAFCVDLDHLFNGAQPSGPIAHLTEVDWRTFRKIASYAQYWKQRNPREVNKLITFVMAVPVFSRLAGQLIVQSHNATESQIFDQIAQQQGSFIMGGKRFRELFRQEIDTAYNEAKLLVSTFRGTKTDEAARIVNGMVESMVNKS
;
A
#
# COMPACT_ATOMS: atom_id res chain seq x y z
N MET A 1 -3.10 2.75 16.35
CA MET A 1 -2.07 2.38 15.36
C MET A 1 -0.79 3.02 15.82
N ASP A 2 0.25 2.20 16.05
CA ASP A 2 1.52 2.67 16.61
C ASP A 2 2.28 3.51 15.55
N LYS A 3 3.12 4.45 16.00
CA LYS A 3 4.02 5.20 15.12
C LYS A 3 4.97 4.26 14.36
N LEU A 4 5.29 3.11 14.95
CA LEU A 4 6.13 2.08 14.34
C LEU A 4 5.43 1.35 13.17
N ASP A 5 4.14 1.03 13.30
CA ASP A 5 3.38 0.41 12.21
C ASP A 5 3.43 1.27 10.94
N GLN A 6 3.26 2.59 11.12
CA GLN A 6 3.29 3.56 10.03
C GLN A 6 4.67 3.69 9.37
N LEU A 7 5.73 3.52 10.16
CA LEU A 7 7.11 3.55 9.68
C LEU A 7 7.36 2.46 8.62
N PHE A 8 6.89 1.23 8.88
CA PHE A 8 7.02 0.11 7.95
C PHE A 8 5.97 0.15 6.84
N ALA A 9 4.72 0.52 7.16
CA ALA A 9 3.63 0.59 6.19
C ALA A 9 3.93 1.55 5.03
N SER A 10 4.54 2.71 5.34
CA SER A 10 4.89 3.75 4.35
C SER A 10 5.90 3.30 3.29
N VAL A 11 6.69 2.25 3.56
CA VAL A 11 7.67 1.71 2.62
C VAL A 11 7.26 0.37 2.02
N ALA A 12 6.34 -0.37 2.64
CA ALA A 12 5.99 -1.75 2.28
C ALA A 12 5.59 -1.91 0.80
N VAL A 13 4.78 -0.99 0.26
CA VAL A 13 4.33 -1.04 -1.13
C VAL A 13 5.49 -0.88 -2.10
N ILE A 14 6.28 0.18 -1.93
CA ILE A 14 7.39 0.49 -2.80
C ILE A 14 8.50 -0.57 -2.64
N ALA A 15 8.70 -1.07 -1.43
CA ALA A 15 9.64 -2.15 -1.12
C ALA A 15 9.30 -3.46 -1.86
N GLU A 16 8.02 -3.72 -2.08
CA GLU A 16 7.58 -4.93 -2.77
C GLU A 16 7.51 -4.74 -4.29
N PHE A 17 6.99 -3.61 -4.75
CA PHE A 17 6.50 -3.47 -6.12
C PHE A 17 7.27 -2.47 -6.99
N HIS A 18 8.15 -1.62 -6.43
CA HIS A 18 8.78 -0.57 -7.23
C HIS A 18 10.07 -1.04 -7.93
N PRO A 19 10.17 -0.97 -9.28
CA PRO A 19 11.27 -1.57 -10.05
C PRO A 19 12.62 -0.87 -9.85
N LYS A 20 12.64 0.36 -9.34
CA LYS A 20 13.88 1.07 -8.97
C LYS A 20 14.32 0.89 -7.53
N LEU A 21 13.62 0.11 -6.70
CA LEU A 21 13.99 -0.02 -5.28
C LEU A 21 15.45 -0.44 -5.12
N LYS A 22 16.24 0.39 -4.43
CA LYS A 22 17.62 0.09 -4.06
C LYS A 22 17.71 -0.25 -2.58
N ALA A 23 17.26 0.67 -1.75
CA ALA A 23 17.35 0.55 -0.30
C ALA A 23 16.20 1.27 0.39
N ILE A 24 16.04 1.01 1.67
CA ILE A 24 15.12 1.69 2.56
C ILE A 24 15.94 2.29 3.68
N ARG A 25 15.64 3.54 4.01
CA ARG A 25 16.24 4.27 5.13
C ARG A 25 15.18 4.48 6.18
N PHE A 26 15.54 4.22 7.43
CA PHE A 26 14.80 4.59 8.63
C PHE A 26 15.65 5.57 9.43
N TRP A 27 15.06 6.61 10.01
CA TRP A 27 15.79 7.54 10.88
C TRP A 27 14.84 8.23 11.86
N GLN A 28 15.42 8.86 12.87
CA GLN A 28 14.72 9.79 13.74
C GLN A 28 15.15 11.22 13.43
N ASP A 29 14.18 12.13 13.30
CA ASP A 29 14.45 13.55 13.13
C ASP A 29 15.04 14.14 14.41
N GLY A 30 16.19 14.81 14.30
CA GLY A 30 16.91 15.34 15.46
C GLY A 30 16.18 16.46 16.20
N ILE A 31 15.24 17.17 15.55
CA ILE A 31 14.53 18.32 16.10
C ILE A 31 13.18 17.88 16.67
N THR A 32 12.37 17.20 15.86
CA THR A 32 11.01 16.79 16.19
C THR A 32 10.93 15.45 16.91
N GLN A 33 12.03 14.69 16.95
CA GLN A 33 12.12 13.34 17.51
C GLN A 33 11.16 12.33 16.86
N GLN A 34 10.62 12.64 15.68
CA GLN A 34 9.73 11.77 14.92
C GLN A 34 10.52 10.73 14.13
N TYR A 35 9.97 9.52 14.03
CA TYR A 35 10.52 8.48 13.18
C TYR A 35 10.04 8.65 11.74
N HIS A 36 10.96 8.44 10.82
CA HIS A 36 10.73 8.59 9.39
C HIS A 36 11.34 7.43 8.61
N SER A 37 10.73 7.16 7.47
CA SER A 37 11.21 6.20 6.50
C SER A 37 11.23 6.81 5.11
N ALA A 38 12.14 6.32 4.27
CA ALA A 38 12.24 6.74 2.88
C ALA A 38 12.79 5.60 2.03
N VAL A 39 12.36 5.57 0.78
CA VAL A 39 12.90 4.65 -0.21
C VAL A 39 13.98 5.34 -1.03
N ILE A 40 15.10 4.66 -1.19
CA ILE A 40 16.21 5.05 -2.05
C ILE A 40 16.07 4.27 -3.35
N PHE A 41 16.09 4.98 -4.48
CA PHE A 41 15.98 4.40 -5.81
C PHE A 41 17.33 4.27 -6.52
N TYR A 42 17.43 3.30 -7.43
CA TYR A 42 18.49 3.27 -8.43
C TYR A 42 18.31 4.41 -9.43
N GLU A 43 19.41 5.07 -9.79
CA GLU A 43 19.47 6.01 -10.90
C GLU A 43 19.55 5.23 -12.21
N ARG A 44 18.39 4.85 -12.73
CA ARG A 44 18.25 4.23 -14.06
C ARG A 44 16.98 4.72 -14.76
N THR A 45 17.00 4.68 -16.09
CA THR A 45 15.80 4.83 -16.91
C THR A 45 14.95 3.57 -16.78
N LEU A 46 13.62 3.73 -16.79
CA LEU A 46 12.68 2.62 -16.79
C LEU A 46 12.24 2.35 -18.21
N GLU A 47 12.03 1.08 -18.52
CA GLU A 47 11.29 0.71 -19.73
C GLU A 47 9.81 1.07 -19.54
N PRO A 48 9.04 1.31 -20.62
CA PRO A 48 7.64 1.76 -20.52
C PRO A 48 6.73 0.90 -19.63
N ARG A 49 7.01 -0.41 -19.57
CA ARG A 49 6.30 -1.33 -18.67
C ARG A 49 6.63 -1.08 -17.20
N GLU A 50 7.92 -0.91 -16.90
CA GLU A 50 8.38 -0.64 -15.54
C GLU A 50 7.92 0.75 -15.07
N GLU A 51 7.81 1.73 -15.97
CA GLU A 51 7.19 3.03 -15.67
C GLU A 51 5.75 2.86 -15.21
N LEU A 52 4.97 2.04 -15.89
CA LEU A 52 3.59 1.75 -15.48
C LEU A 52 3.55 1.03 -14.12
N GLU A 53 4.42 0.06 -13.89
CA GLU A 53 4.52 -0.64 -12.59
C GLU A 53 4.88 0.34 -11.45
N ALA A 54 5.82 1.27 -11.69
CA ALA A 54 6.18 2.33 -10.75
C ALA A 54 5.01 3.30 -10.50
N ASP A 55 4.34 3.77 -11.56
CA ASP A 55 3.17 4.65 -11.48
C ASP A 55 2.07 4.00 -10.61
N ILE A 56 1.80 2.71 -10.83
CA ILE A 56 0.79 1.95 -10.05
C ILE A 56 1.20 1.86 -8.58
N ALA A 57 2.46 1.50 -8.28
CA ALA A 57 2.94 1.40 -6.90
C ALA A 57 2.87 2.74 -6.16
N ASN A 58 3.23 3.84 -6.83
CA ASN A 58 3.19 5.19 -6.26
C ASN A 58 1.75 5.63 -5.97
N ILE A 59 0.84 5.47 -6.94
CA ILE A 59 -0.58 5.81 -6.74
C ILE A 59 -1.18 4.96 -5.63
N ALA A 60 -0.95 3.65 -5.62
CA ALA A 60 -1.50 2.78 -4.59
C ALA A 60 -0.99 3.13 -3.18
N THR A 61 0.24 3.63 -3.06
CA THR A 61 0.78 4.17 -1.79
C THR A 61 0.03 5.44 -1.36
N GLN A 62 -0.24 6.36 -2.28
CA GLN A 62 -0.96 7.61 -1.99
C GLN A 62 -2.43 7.38 -1.60
N LEU A 63 -3.03 6.25 -2.03
CA LEU A 63 -4.39 5.87 -1.68
C LEU A 63 -4.53 5.24 -0.28
N ALA A 64 -3.42 4.96 0.42
CA ALA A 64 -3.40 4.28 1.72
C ALA A 64 -4.22 4.98 2.82
N SER A 65 -4.34 6.32 2.75
CA SER A 65 -5.13 7.10 3.70
C SER A 65 -6.63 7.06 3.42
N ALA A 66 -7.06 6.91 2.16
CA ALA A 66 -8.48 6.84 1.79
C ALA A 66 -9.09 5.45 1.98
N ALA A 67 -8.27 4.40 2.04
CA ALA A 67 -8.76 3.03 2.16
C ALA A 67 -9.44 2.72 3.50
N LEU A 68 -9.24 3.56 4.52
CA LEU A 68 -9.85 3.39 5.85
C LEU A 68 -10.27 4.74 6.42
N PRO A 69 -11.34 4.79 7.23
CA PRO A 69 -12.01 3.65 7.88
C PRO A 69 -13.03 2.89 7.00
N ASP A 70 -13.50 3.46 5.89
CA ASP A 70 -14.51 2.83 5.03
C ASP A 70 -13.90 2.20 3.77
N TYR A 71 -13.42 0.96 3.91
CA TYR A 71 -12.80 0.21 2.83
C TYR A 71 -13.79 -0.17 1.72
N HIS A 72 -15.04 -0.48 2.07
CA HIS A 72 -16.07 -0.75 1.08
C HIS A 72 -16.32 0.47 0.19
N ALA A 73 -16.55 1.65 0.77
CA ALA A 73 -16.74 2.88 0.00
C ALA A 73 -15.51 3.21 -0.85
N PHE A 74 -14.30 3.00 -0.32
CA PHE A 74 -13.06 3.13 -1.08
C PHE A 74 -13.02 2.23 -2.33
N CYS A 75 -13.37 0.94 -2.19
CA CYS A 75 -13.40 0.02 -3.33
C CYS A 75 -14.46 0.40 -4.37
N VAL A 76 -15.65 0.84 -3.94
CA VAL A 76 -16.70 1.34 -4.84
C VAL A 76 -16.19 2.57 -5.62
N ASP A 77 -15.50 3.48 -4.93
CA ASP A 77 -14.96 4.70 -5.53
C ASP A 77 -13.88 4.39 -6.59
N LEU A 78 -13.01 3.40 -6.31
CA LEU A 78 -12.07 2.87 -7.30
C LEU A 78 -12.79 2.28 -8.51
N ASP A 79 -13.79 1.43 -8.32
CA ASP A 79 -14.53 0.85 -9.43
C ASP A 79 -15.17 1.93 -10.31
N HIS A 80 -15.79 2.95 -9.71
CA HIS A 80 -16.35 4.09 -10.44
C HIS A 80 -15.27 4.82 -11.26
N LEU A 81 -14.12 5.12 -10.67
CA LEU A 81 -13.03 5.82 -11.33
C LEU A 81 -12.47 5.00 -12.52
N PHE A 82 -12.25 3.70 -12.32
CA PHE A 82 -11.79 2.80 -13.39
C PHE A 82 -12.88 2.55 -14.46
N ASN A 83 -14.12 2.94 -14.20
CA ASN A 83 -15.22 2.96 -15.16
C ASN A 83 -15.44 4.33 -15.84
N GLY A 84 -14.63 5.35 -15.51
CA GLY A 84 -14.66 6.67 -16.14
C GLY A 84 -15.48 7.72 -15.39
N ALA A 85 -16.02 7.40 -14.22
CA ALA A 85 -16.68 8.37 -13.35
C ALA A 85 -15.66 9.18 -12.54
N GLN A 86 -16.09 10.32 -12.00
CA GLN A 86 -15.33 11.01 -10.97
C GLN A 86 -15.52 10.29 -9.62
N PRO A 87 -14.48 10.26 -8.77
CA PRO A 87 -14.65 9.75 -7.42
C PRO A 87 -15.60 10.66 -6.65
N SER A 88 -16.41 10.07 -5.78
CA SER A 88 -17.39 10.73 -4.92
C SER A 88 -17.31 10.27 -3.47
N GLY A 89 -16.47 9.26 -3.20
CA GLY A 89 -16.25 8.70 -1.88
C GLY A 89 -14.91 9.14 -1.28
N PRO A 90 -14.26 8.26 -0.49
CA PRO A 90 -13.04 8.58 0.25
C PRO A 90 -11.90 9.14 -0.60
N ILE A 91 -11.80 8.75 -1.88
CA ILE A 91 -10.71 9.19 -2.76
C ILE A 91 -10.89 10.65 -3.18
N ALA A 92 -12.14 11.12 -3.30
CA ALA A 92 -12.45 12.49 -3.67
C ALA A 92 -11.92 13.53 -2.66
N HIS A 93 -11.67 13.10 -1.41
CA HIS A 93 -11.15 13.96 -0.34
C HIS A 93 -9.62 14.02 -0.29
N LEU A 94 -8.91 13.26 -1.13
CA LEU A 94 -7.45 13.27 -1.15
C LEU A 94 -6.91 14.50 -1.89
N THR A 95 -6.09 15.29 -1.18
CA THR A 95 -5.48 16.53 -1.70
C THR A 95 -4.11 16.31 -2.31
N GLU A 96 -3.39 15.28 -1.89
CA GLU A 96 -1.97 15.06 -2.24
C GLU A 96 -1.76 13.94 -3.28
N VAL A 97 -2.84 13.47 -3.91
CA VAL A 97 -2.74 12.44 -4.96
C VAL A 97 -2.26 13.05 -6.26
N ASP A 98 -1.33 12.37 -6.94
CA ASP A 98 -1.00 12.66 -8.34
C ASP A 98 -2.14 12.22 -9.27
N TRP A 99 -3.15 13.10 -9.37
CA TRP A 99 -4.33 12.88 -10.20
C TRP A 99 -4.00 12.68 -11.67
N ARG A 100 -2.91 13.25 -12.17
CA ARG A 100 -2.50 13.10 -13.56
C ARG A 100 -2.10 11.66 -13.82
N THR A 101 -1.21 11.12 -13.00
CA THR A 101 -0.75 9.73 -13.10
C THR A 101 -1.90 8.76 -12.81
N PHE A 102 -2.74 9.05 -11.82
CA PHE A 102 -3.89 8.20 -11.52
C PHE A 102 -4.88 8.11 -12.69
N ARG A 103 -5.23 9.25 -13.31
CA ARG A 103 -6.11 9.27 -14.49
C ARG A 103 -5.49 8.57 -15.69
N LYS A 104 -4.17 8.63 -15.87
CA LYS A 104 -3.43 7.88 -16.90
C LYS A 104 -3.62 6.37 -16.71
N ILE A 105 -3.44 5.85 -15.49
CA ILE A 105 -3.66 4.43 -15.16
C ILE A 105 -5.12 4.03 -15.41
N ALA A 106 -6.08 4.84 -14.96
CA ALA A 106 -7.50 4.58 -15.16
C ALA A 106 -7.88 4.55 -16.65
N SER A 107 -7.40 5.51 -17.43
CA SER A 107 -7.64 5.58 -18.88
C SER A 107 -7.02 4.39 -19.61
N TYR A 108 -5.81 3.98 -19.21
CA TYR A 108 -5.17 2.76 -19.73
C TYR A 108 -6.04 1.52 -19.45
N ALA A 109 -6.54 1.37 -18.23
CA ALA A 109 -7.41 0.27 -17.85
C ALA A 109 -8.72 0.27 -18.65
N GLN A 110 -9.36 1.44 -18.84
CA GLN A 110 -10.57 1.58 -19.64
C GLN A 110 -10.35 1.18 -21.10
N TYR A 111 -9.25 1.63 -21.70
CA TYR A 111 -8.88 1.27 -23.07
C TYR A 111 -8.72 -0.25 -23.26
N TRP A 112 -8.12 -0.93 -22.28
CA TRP A 112 -7.92 -2.38 -22.33
C TRP A 112 -9.11 -3.19 -21.85
N LYS A 113 -10.13 -2.58 -21.23
CA LYS A 113 -11.24 -3.30 -20.59
C LYS A 113 -11.98 -4.26 -21.52
N GLN A 114 -12.21 -3.86 -22.76
CA GLN A 114 -12.86 -4.71 -23.77
C GLN A 114 -11.90 -5.72 -24.43
N ARG A 115 -10.61 -5.40 -24.51
CA ARG A 115 -9.59 -6.20 -25.21
C ARG A 115 -8.96 -7.26 -24.33
N ASN A 116 -8.76 -6.95 -23.06
CA ASN A 116 -8.15 -7.82 -22.06
C ASN A 116 -8.76 -7.57 -20.67
N PRO A 117 -10.03 -7.95 -20.45
CA PRO A 117 -10.73 -7.71 -19.20
C PRO A 117 -10.06 -8.39 -18.00
N ARG A 118 -9.34 -9.50 -18.21
CA ARG A 118 -8.66 -10.23 -17.14
C ARG A 118 -7.50 -9.43 -16.55
N GLU A 119 -6.65 -8.85 -17.40
CA GLU A 119 -5.53 -8.02 -16.93
C GLU A 119 -6.01 -6.72 -16.27
N VAL A 120 -7.07 -6.12 -16.81
CA VAL A 120 -7.70 -4.94 -16.18
C VAL A 120 -8.25 -5.29 -14.80
N ASN A 121 -8.92 -6.44 -14.67
CA ASN A 121 -9.40 -6.89 -13.36
C ASN A 121 -8.27 -7.14 -12.37
N LYS A 122 -7.13 -7.68 -12.81
CA LYS A 122 -5.93 -7.85 -11.96
C LYS A 122 -5.40 -6.50 -11.49
N LEU A 123 -5.27 -5.53 -12.39
CA LEU A 123 -4.86 -4.17 -12.06
C LEU A 123 -5.79 -3.54 -11.01
N ILE A 124 -7.10 -3.56 -11.23
CA ILE A 124 -8.07 -3.01 -10.28
C ILE A 124 -7.97 -3.72 -8.92
N THR A 125 -7.85 -5.06 -8.93
CA THR A 125 -7.66 -5.86 -7.70
C THR A 125 -6.44 -5.39 -6.94
N PHE A 126 -5.35 -5.14 -7.66
CA PHE A 126 -4.09 -4.69 -7.08
C PHE A 126 -4.24 -3.30 -6.45
N VAL A 127 -4.81 -2.32 -7.17
CA VAL A 127 -5.02 -0.96 -6.65
C VAL A 127 -5.96 -0.95 -5.44
N MET A 128 -6.93 -1.87 -5.36
CA MET A 128 -7.79 -2.05 -4.18
C MET A 128 -7.03 -2.66 -2.99
N ALA A 129 -6.23 -3.71 -3.23
CA ALA A 129 -5.58 -4.49 -2.18
C ALA A 129 -4.42 -3.74 -1.52
N VAL A 130 -3.60 -3.05 -2.32
CA VAL A 130 -2.31 -2.48 -1.88
C VAL A 130 -2.43 -1.48 -0.71
N PRO A 131 -3.40 -0.55 -0.72
CA PRO A 131 -3.64 0.35 0.41
C PRO A 131 -3.78 -0.36 1.76
N VAL A 132 -4.56 -1.45 1.81
CA VAL A 132 -4.75 -2.22 3.06
C VAL A 132 -3.56 -3.13 3.33
N PHE A 133 -2.98 -3.76 2.30
CA PHE A 133 -1.75 -4.52 2.40
C PHE A 133 -0.65 -3.73 3.11
N SER A 134 -0.45 -2.46 2.75
CA SER A 134 0.60 -1.61 3.35
C SER A 134 0.46 -1.51 4.87
N ARG A 135 -0.77 -1.33 5.35
CA ARG A 135 -1.08 -1.23 6.78
C ARG A 135 -0.89 -2.56 7.49
N LEU A 136 -1.44 -3.64 6.92
CA LEU A 136 -1.30 -4.99 7.48
C LEU A 136 0.17 -5.41 7.56
N ALA A 137 0.96 -5.13 6.52
CA ALA A 137 2.39 -5.44 6.51
C ALA A 137 3.13 -4.69 7.63
N GLY A 138 2.85 -3.39 7.79
CA GLY A 138 3.45 -2.61 8.87
C GLY A 138 3.10 -3.14 10.26
N GLN A 139 1.83 -3.46 10.49
CA GLN A 139 1.36 -4.02 11.76
C GLN A 139 1.97 -5.39 12.04
N LEU A 140 1.96 -6.30 11.05
CA LEU A 140 2.51 -7.65 11.22
C LEU A 140 4.01 -7.63 11.51
N ILE A 141 4.77 -6.70 10.90
CA ILE A 141 6.21 -6.53 11.16
C ILE A 141 6.46 -6.13 12.62
N VAL A 142 5.66 -5.23 13.17
CA VAL A 142 5.79 -4.79 14.57
C VAL A 142 5.31 -5.87 15.54
N GLN A 143 4.19 -6.52 15.23
CA GLN A 143 3.56 -7.55 16.06
C GLN A 143 4.36 -8.85 16.12
N SER A 144 5.12 -9.19 15.07
CA SER A 144 5.93 -10.42 15.08
C SER A 144 7.11 -10.35 16.05
N HIS A 145 7.37 -9.18 16.66
CA HIS A 145 8.50 -8.94 17.56
C HIS A 145 9.81 -9.47 16.99
N ASN A 146 9.99 -9.25 15.69
CA ASN A 146 11.12 -9.76 14.94
C ASN A 146 12.40 -9.07 15.44
N ALA A 147 13.47 -9.84 15.70
CA ALA A 147 14.76 -9.29 16.11
C ALA A 147 15.30 -8.22 15.13
N THR A 148 14.95 -8.33 13.85
CA THR A 148 15.29 -7.32 12.83
C THR A 148 14.55 -6.00 13.06
N GLU A 149 13.26 -6.05 13.34
CA GLU A 149 12.45 -4.87 13.63
C GLU A 149 13.01 -4.15 14.87
N SER A 150 13.30 -4.90 15.94
CA SER A 150 13.82 -4.32 17.17
C SER A 150 15.23 -3.73 16.98
N GLN A 151 16.08 -4.35 16.16
CA GLN A 151 17.38 -3.77 15.79
C GLN A 151 17.25 -2.46 15.00
N ILE A 152 16.31 -2.39 14.06
CA ILE A 152 16.03 -1.14 13.34
C ILE A 152 15.61 -0.07 14.34
N PHE A 153 14.67 -0.40 15.23
CA PHE A 153 14.17 0.52 16.23
C PHE A 153 15.26 1.01 17.19
N ASP A 154 16.02 0.09 17.78
CA ASP A 154 17.11 0.41 18.71
C ASP A 154 18.15 1.33 18.06
N GLN A 155 18.44 1.12 16.77
CA GLN A 155 19.39 1.96 16.05
C GLN A 155 18.84 3.35 15.72
N ILE A 156 17.56 3.47 15.35
CA ILE A 156 16.95 4.78 15.06
C ILE A 156 16.52 5.54 16.31
N ALA A 157 16.34 4.87 17.45
CA ALA A 157 16.01 5.48 18.73
C ALA A 157 17.21 6.16 19.41
N GLN A 158 18.44 5.87 18.95
CA GLN A 158 19.62 6.66 19.32
C GLN A 158 19.51 8.06 18.69
N GLN A 159 19.97 9.11 19.38
CA GLN A 159 19.89 10.49 18.87
C GLN A 159 20.51 10.60 17.46
N GLN A 160 19.73 11.09 16.50
CA GLN A 160 20.12 11.17 15.08
C GLN A 160 20.43 9.81 14.43
N GLY A 161 19.93 8.72 15.01
CA GLY A 161 20.09 7.37 14.53
C GLY A 161 19.51 7.20 13.13
N SER A 162 20.24 6.49 12.28
CA SER A 162 19.81 6.13 10.92
C SER A 162 20.16 4.68 10.66
N PHE A 163 19.23 3.96 10.04
CA PHE A 163 19.38 2.59 9.59
C PHE A 163 19.12 2.51 8.09
N ILE A 164 19.96 1.80 7.33
CA ILE A 164 19.77 1.60 5.88
C ILE A 164 19.82 0.11 5.57
N MET A 165 18.82 -0.38 4.84
CA MET A 165 18.73 -1.77 4.40
C MET A 165 18.52 -1.85 2.90
N GLY A 166 19.18 -2.80 2.23
CA GLY A 166 18.88 -3.09 0.82
C GLY A 166 17.44 -3.60 0.66
N GLY A 167 16.72 -3.16 -0.38
CA GLY A 167 15.31 -3.52 -0.57
C GLY A 167 15.07 -5.02 -0.73
N LYS A 168 16.01 -5.75 -1.36
CA LYS A 168 15.98 -7.21 -1.42
C LYS A 168 16.08 -7.84 -0.02
N ARG A 169 16.97 -7.32 0.82
CA ARG A 169 17.16 -7.81 2.19
C ARG A 169 15.94 -7.55 3.06
N PHE A 170 15.29 -6.39 2.90
CA PHE A 170 14.03 -6.08 3.58
C PHE A 170 12.96 -7.13 3.27
N ARG A 171 12.74 -7.43 1.98
CA ARG A 171 11.78 -8.48 1.57
C ARG A 171 12.12 -9.86 2.10
N GLU A 172 13.41 -10.22 2.15
CA GLU A 172 13.84 -11.51 2.69
C GLU A 172 13.56 -11.62 4.20
N LEU A 173 13.82 -10.56 4.96
CA LEU A 173 13.68 -10.57 6.41
C LEU A 173 12.23 -10.50 6.90
N PHE A 174 11.36 -9.81 6.15
CA PHE A 174 9.94 -9.64 6.47
C PHE A 174 9.02 -10.43 5.54
N ARG A 175 9.54 -11.49 4.91
CA ARG A 175 8.82 -12.24 3.88
C ARG A 175 7.51 -12.79 4.39
N GLN A 176 7.52 -13.36 5.59
CA GLN A 176 6.35 -14.01 6.17
C GLN A 176 5.22 -13.00 6.43
N GLU A 177 5.57 -11.83 6.96
CA GLU A 177 4.64 -10.74 7.24
C GLU A 177 4.07 -10.15 5.94
N ILE A 178 4.93 -9.93 4.94
CA ILE A 178 4.53 -9.45 3.60
C ILE A 178 3.59 -10.45 2.91
N ASP A 179 3.94 -11.74 2.89
CA ASP A 179 3.11 -12.79 2.26
C ASP A 179 1.75 -12.91 2.97
N THR A 180 1.73 -12.82 4.31
CA THR A 180 0.49 -12.84 5.11
C THR A 180 -0.38 -11.62 4.81
N ALA A 181 0.19 -10.41 4.87
CA ALA A 181 -0.51 -9.17 4.57
C ALA A 181 -1.11 -9.19 3.16
N TYR A 182 -0.37 -9.72 2.18
CA TYR A 182 -0.81 -9.79 0.80
C TYR A 182 -1.98 -10.77 0.61
N ASN A 183 -1.96 -11.90 1.31
CA ASN A 183 -3.06 -12.86 1.30
C ASN A 183 -4.32 -12.29 1.96
N GLU A 184 -4.19 -11.60 3.09
CA GLU A 184 -5.31 -10.94 3.77
C GLU A 184 -5.91 -9.82 2.90
N ALA A 185 -5.07 -8.98 2.29
CA ALA A 185 -5.54 -7.93 1.37
C ALA A 185 -6.28 -8.51 0.15
N LYS A 186 -5.80 -9.61 -0.42
CA LYS A 186 -6.50 -10.32 -1.50
C LYS A 186 -7.86 -10.86 -1.06
N LEU A 187 -7.91 -11.44 0.14
CA LEU A 187 -9.16 -11.96 0.70
C LEU A 187 -10.19 -10.84 0.85
N LEU A 188 -9.78 -9.66 1.33
CA LEU A 188 -10.65 -8.49 1.43
C LEU A 188 -11.23 -8.04 0.08
N VAL A 189 -10.40 -7.96 -0.97
CA VAL A 189 -10.90 -7.64 -2.32
C VAL A 189 -11.85 -8.72 -2.84
N SER A 190 -11.55 -9.99 -2.56
CA SER A 190 -12.43 -11.11 -2.92
C SER A 190 -13.79 -11.01 -2.21
N THR A 191 -13.80 -10.69 -0.92
CA THR A 191 -15.02 -10.49 -0.14
C THR A 191 -15.82 -9.32 -0.70
N PHE A 192 -15.18 -8.18 -1.00
CA PHE A 192 -15.83 -7.03 -1.64
C PHE A 192 -16.49 -7.44 -2.97
N ARG A 193 -15.76 -8.13 -3.85
CA ARG A 193 -16.30 -8.53 -5.17
C ARG A 193 -17.40 -9.60 -5.08
N GLY A 194 -17.35 -10.44 -4.05
CA GLY A 194 -18.31 -11.53 -3.82
C GLY A 194 -19.59 -11.10 -3.11
N THR A 195 -19.56 -9.98 -2.37
CA THR A 195 -20.69 -9.55 -1.53
C THR A 195 -21.49 -8.46 -2.23
N LYS A 196 -22.71 -8.78 -2.66
CA LYS A 196 -23.61 -7.87 -3.41
C LYS A 196 -24.91 -7.55 -2.69
N THR A 197 -24.92 -7.69 -1.36
CA THR A 197 -26.10 -7.46 -0.52
C THR A 197 -26.10 -6.04 0.04
N ASP A 198 -27.24 -5.59 0.56
CA ASP A 198 -27.35 -4.29 1.27
C ASP A 198 -26.43 -4.22 2.51
N GLU A 199 -25.98 -5.36 3.02
CA GLU A 199 -25.05 -5.47 4.15
C GLU A 199 -23.57 -5.53 3.73
N ALA A 200 -23.25 -5.39 2.44
CA ALA A 200 -21.87 -5.56 1.94
C ALA A 200 -20.86 -4.65 2.65
N ALA A 201 -21.22 -3.39 2.88
CA ALA A 201 -20.37 -2.44 3.61
C ALA A 201 -20.06 -2.92 5.03
N ARG A 202 -21.08 -3.41 5.76
CA ARG A 202 -20.93 -3.92 7.13
C ARG A 202 -20.01 -5.15 7.18
N ILE A 203 -20.18 -6.09 6.25
CA ILE A 203 -19.38 -7.32 6.19
C ILE A 203 -17.92 -7.01 5.86
N VAL A 204 -17.70 -6.21 4.80
CA VAL A 204 -16.35 -5.87 4.32
C VAL A 204 -15.61 -5.03 5.35
N ASN A 205 -16.22 -3.97 5.88
CA ASN A 205 -15.55 -3.11 6.86
C ASN A 205 -15.33 -3.85 8.19
N GLY A 206 -16.29 -4.67 8.65
CA GLY A 206 -16.09 -5.51 9.84
C GLY A 206 -14.94 -6.51 9.68
N MET A 207 -14.73 -7.04 8.47
CA MET A 207 -13.58 -7.90 8.19
C MET A 207 -12.26 -7.13 8.27
N VAL A 208 -12.20 -5.92 7.71
CA VAL A 208 -10.99 -5.09 7.81
C VAL A 208 -10.72 -4.71 9.27
N GLU A 209 -11.73 -4.31 10.03
CA GLU A 209 -11.59 -4.05 11.47
C GLU A 209 -11.04 -5.26 12.21
N SER A 210 -11.52 -6.47 11.90
CA SER A 210 -11.02 -7.71 12.52
C SER A 210 -9.56 -8.05 12.16
N MET A 211 -9.06 -7.55 11.02
CA MET A 211 -7.68 -7.77 10.59
C MET A 211 -6.74 -6.71 11.16
N VAL A 212 -7.16 -5.44 11.07
CA VAL A 212 -6.35 -4.27 11.47
C VAL A 212 -6.35 -4.06 12.99
N ASN A 213 -7.40 -4.50 13.70
CA ASN A 213 -7.51 -4.38 15.16
C ASN A 213 -7.30 -5.72 15.89
N LYS A 214 -6.70 -6.73 15.26
CA LYS A 214 -6.07 -7.82 16.03
C LYS A 214 -4.90 -7.21 16.80
N SER A 215 -5.19 -6.67 17.97
CA SER A 215 -4.26 -6.03 18.90
C SER A 215 -4.56 -6.56 20.29
#